data_AF-A0A961ATC0-F1
#
_entry.id   AF-A0A961ATC0-F1
#
_cell.length_a   1.000
_cell.length_b   1.000
_cell.length_c   1.000
_cell.angle_alpha   90.00
_cell.angle_beta   90.00
_cell.angle_gamma   90.00
#
_symmetry.space_group_name_H-M   'P 1'
#
loop_
_entity.id
_entity.type
_entity.pdbx_description
1 polymer ?
#
loop_
_entity_poly.entity_id
_entity_poly.type
_entity_poly.pdbx_seq_one_letter_code
_entity_poly.pdbx_strand_id
1 'polypeptide(L)'
;DFVIHSLTKYLGGHGDAVGGALLGPTNDLAEVRRKAGIRMGGVISPFNAWLILRGMATLPLRMRAHEAAAVEVGQYLERHPVIDRVTYPGFESHPQFDLARRQMSNFSGMLTFQTERHAELPRLFAKHLQVIHYAVSLGHHRSLLFYIPTDEILRTSFSLTEAQESGYRDYAGDAIFRLSVGIEDPEDLCTDLEQAFAALP
;
A
#
# COMPACT_ATOMS: atom_id res chain seq x y z
N ASP A 1 -20.91 13.97 -4.94
CA ASP A 1 -19.57 13.40 -4.73
C ASP A 1 -19.63 12.05 -4.06
N PHE A 2 -18.58 11.25 -4.23
CA PHE A 2 -18.50 9.91 -3.68
C PHE A 2 -17.16 9.66 -3.00
N VAL A 3 -17.19 8.77 -2.00
CA VAL A 3 -15.99 8.13 -1.45
C VAL A 3 -16.07 6.64 -1.76
N ILE A 4 -14.98 6.10 -2.30
CA ILE A 4 -14.88 4.69 -2.69
C ILE A 4 -13.79 4.01 -1.87
N HIS A 5 -14.09 2.83 -1.34
CA HIS A 5 -13.11 2.00 -0.66
C HIS A 5 -13.08 0.60 -1.26
N SER A 6 -11.87 0.07 -1.44
CA SER A 6 -11.67 -1.38 -1.46
C SER A 6 -11.69 -1.88 -0.01
N LEU A 7 -12.77 -2.58 0.36
CA LEU A 7 -12.92 -3.15 1.70
C LEU A 7 -11.93 -4.28 1.97
N THR A 8 -11.39 -4.88 0.90
CA THR A 8 -10.36 -5.93 0.92
C THR A 8 -9.09 -5.51 1.68
N LYS A 9 -8.80 -4.22 1.73
CA LYS A 9 -7.52 -3.67 2.22
C LYS A 9 -7.61 -3.37 3.72
N TYR A 10 -7.24 -2.17 4.16
CA TYR A 10 -7.21 -1.79 5.59
C TYR A 10 -8.50 -2.06 6.36
N LEU A 11 -9.68 -1.87 5.74
CA LEU A 11 -10.98 -2.08 6.38
C LEU A 11 -11.17 -3.53 6.80
N GLY A 12 -10.97 -4.48 5.87
CA GLY A 12 -10.95 -5.91 6.17
C GLY A 12 -9.73 -6.31 7.00
N GLY A 13 -8.53 -5.92 6.60
CA GLY A 13 -7.29 -6.02 7.39
C GLY A 13 -6.68 -7.42 7.54
N HIS A 14 -7.39 -8.46 7.09
CA HIS A 14 -7.02 -9.86 7.37
C HIS A 14 -6.67 -10.67 6.11
N GLY A 15 -6.88 -10.09 4.91
CA GLY A 15 -6.52 -10.73 3.65
C GLY A 15 -7.38 -11.94 3.28
N ASP A 16 -8.56 -12.06 3.87
CA ASP A 16 -9.47 -13.22 3.80
C ASP A 16 -10.85 -12.90 3.21
N ALA A 17 -11.13 -11.63 2.90
CA ALA A 17 -12.39 -11.19 2.33
C ALA A 17 -12.20 -10.11 1.27
N VAL A 18 -12.98 -10.20 0.18
CA VAL A 18 -13.01 -9.19 -0.88
C VAL A 18 -14.34 -8.44 -0.83
N GLY A 19 -14.27 -7.11 -0.95
CA GLY A 19 -15.44 -6.25 -0.99
C GLY A 19 -15.13 -4.83 -1.44
N GLY A 20 -16.19 -4.09 -1.77
CA GLY A 20 -16.12 -2.67 -2.12
C GLY A 20 -17.24 -1.90 -1.41
N ALA A 21 -16.98 -0.62 -1.13
CA ALA A 21 -17.98 0.30 -0.61
C ALA A 21 -17.97 1.59 -1.42
N LEU A 22 -19.16 2.11 -1.68
CA LEU A 22 -19.42 3.43 -2.27
C LEU A 22 -20.27 4.22 -1.28
N LEU A 23 -19.80 5.38 -0.86
CA LEU A 23 -20.49 6.29 0.05
C LEU A 23 -20.80 7.57 -0.72
N GLY A 24 -22.00 8.12 -0.53
CA GLY A 24 -22.46 9.32 -1.21
C GLY A 24 -23.92 9.65 -0.90
N PRO A 25 -24.50 10.65 -1.57
CA PRO A 25 -25.89 11.05 -1.38
C PRO A 25 -26.87 9.92 -1.70
N THR A 26 -27.95 9.80 -0.90
CA THR A 26 -28.94 8.71 -1.03
C THR A 26 -29.56 8.62 -2.42
N ASN A 27 -29.89 9.75 -3.04
CA ASN A 27 -30.50 9.79 -4.36
C ASN A 27 -29.57 9.20 -5.44
N ASP A 28 -28.29 9.53 -5.38
CA ASP A 28 -27.31 9.04 -6.34
C ASP A 28 -26.99 7.56 -6.11
N LEU A 29 -26.90 7.13 -4.84
CA LEU A 29 -26.70 5.72 -4.47
C LEU A 29 -27.86 4.82 -4.88
N ALA A 30 -29.10 5.34 -4.91
CA ALA A 30 -30.26 4.57 -5.36
C ALA A 30 -30.11 4.12 -6.83
N GLU A 31 -29.57 5.00 -7.68
CA GLU A 31 -29.31 4.69 -9.08
C GLU A 31 -28.19 3.65 -9.24
N VAL A 32 -27.10 3.80 -8.47
CA VAL A 32 -26.00 2.83 -8.45
C VAL A 32 -26.47 1.46 -7.97
N ARG A 33 -27.24 1.41 -6.87
CA ARG A 33 -27.83 0.17 -6.36
C ARG A 33 -28.69 -0.52 -7.41
N ARG A 34 -29.54 0.24 -8.12
CA ARG A 34 -30.42 -0.30 -9.16
C ARG A 34 -29.61 -0.88 -10.33
N LYS A 35 -28.61 -0.16 -10.82
CA LYS A 35 -27.80 -0.59 -11.98
C LYS A 35 -26.78 -1.65 -11.61
N ALA A 36 -25.82 -1.34 -10.74
CA ALA A 36 -24.72 -2.22 -10.42
C ALA A 36 -25.13 -3.36 -9.48
N GLY A 37 -25.88 -3.04 -8.41
CA GLY A 37 -26.28 -4.04 -7.42
C GLY A 37 -27.32 -5.04 -7.95
N ILE A 38 -28.44 -4.53 -8.47
CA ILE A 38 -29.57 -5.38 -8.88
C ILE A 38 -29.37 -5.97 -10.28
N ARG A 39 -29.07 -5.14 -11.30
CA ARG A 39 -29.02 -5.63 -12.70
C ARG A 39 -27.74 -6.38 -13.03
N MET A 40 -26.59 -5.94 -12.51
CA MET A 40 -25.30 -6.62 -12.74
C MET A 40 -24.96 -7.65 -11.65
N GLY A 41 -25.72 -7.70 -10.55
CA GLY A 41 -25.46 -8.62 -9.44
C GLY A 41 -24.21 -8.27 -8.62
N GLY A 42 -23.73 -7.02 -8.70
CA GLY A 42 -22.52 -6.54 -8.02
C GLY A 42 -22.71 -6.33 -6.51
N VAL A 43 -23.30 -7.31 -5.82
CA VAL A 43 -23.53 -7.29 -4.37
C VAL A 43 -22.51 -8.16 -3.65
N ILE A 44 -22.12 -7.76 -2.45
CA ILE A 44 -21.17 -8.50 -1.63
C ILE A 44 -21.83 -9.74 -1.00
N SER A 45 -21.06 -10.83 -0.86
CA SER A 45 -21.46 -11.97 -0.03
C SER A 45 -21.72 -11.52 1.42
N PRO A 46 -22.83 -11.92 2.06
CA PRO A 46 -23.07 -11.64 3.47
C PRO A 46 -21.95 -12.15 4.39
N PHE A 47 -21.31 -13.28 4.04
CA PHE A 47 -20.18 -13.82 4.79
C PHE A 47 -18.94 -12.92 4.68
N ASN A 48 -18.62 -12.42 3.47
CA ASN A 48 -17.52 -11.46 3.30
C ASN A 48 -17.82 -10.15 4.04
N ALA A 49 -19.06 -9.67 4.00
CA ALA A 49 -19.46 -8.48 4.75
C ALA A 49 -19.26 -8.68 6.25
N TRP A 50 -19.60 -9.84 6.80
CA TRP A 50 -19.35 -10.18 8.20
C TRP A 50 -17.86 -10.21 8.55
N LEU A 51 -17.01 -10.85 7.72
CA LEU A 51 -15.55 -10.86 7.93
C LEU A 51 -14.96 -9.44 7.93
N ILE A 52 -15.39 -8.60 7.00
CA ILE A 52 -14.96 -7.20 6.93
C ILE A 52 -15.41 -6.43 8.18
N LEU A 53 -16.67 -6.56 8.59
CA LEU A 53 -17.17 -5.91 9.82
C LEU A 53 -16.40 -6.36 11.06
N ARG A 54 -16.06 -7.65 11.15
CA ARG A 54 -15.19 -8.18 12.21
C ARG A 54 -13.81 -7.54 12.17
N GLY A 55 -13.21 -7.40 10.99
CA GLY A 55 -11.92 -6.73 10.81
C GLY A 55 -11.95 -5.23 11.15
N MET A 56 -13.06 -4.56 10.88
CA MET A 56 -13.25 -3.14 11.19
C MET A 56 -13.28 -2.86 12.70
N ALA A 57 -13.68 -3.83 13.53
CA ALA A 57 -13.68 -3.67 14.99
C ALA A 57 -12.30 -3.33 15.57
N THR A 58 -11.22 -3.75 14.90
CA THR A 58 -9.83 -3.45 15.31
C THR A 58 -9.15 -2.40 14.44
N LEU A 59 -9.86 -1.79 13.49
CA LEU A 59 -9.27 -0.84 12.54
C LEU A 59 -8.50 0.30 13.21
N PRO A 60 -9.02 1.01 14.24
CA PRO A 60 -8.28 2.12 14.84
C PRO A 60 -6.97 1.69 15.51
N LEU A 61 -6.93 0.47 16.06
CA LEU A 61 -5.71 -0.08 16.67
C LEU A 61 -4.69 -0.45 15.60
N ARG A 62 -5.14 -1.15 14.55
CA ARG A 62 -4.28 -1.56 13.43
C ARG A 62 -3.70 -0.37 12.69
N MET A 63 -4.49 0.67 12.40
CA MET A 63 -3.99 1.85 11.68
C MET A 63 -2.89 2.59 12.44
N ARG A 64 -2.99 2.68 13.77
CA ARG A 64 -1.92 3.26 14.61
C ARG A 64 -0.64 2.41 14.54
N ALA A 65 -0.79 1.09 14.66
CA ALA A 65 0.34 0.17 14.57
C ALA A 65 1.01 0.23 13.18
N HIS A 66 0.22 0.24 12.10
CA HIS A 66 0.72 0.38 10.73
C HIS A 66 1.55 1.65 10.53
N GLU A 67 1.05 2.80 10.99
CA GLU A 67 1.77 4.08 10.86
C GLU A 67 3.04 4.10 11.70
N ALA A 68 2.97 3.66 12.96
CA ALA A 68 4.15 3.60 13.83
C ALA A 68 5.26 2.72 13.21
N ALA A 69 4.91 1.53 12.74
CA ALA A 69 5.85 0.62 12.09
C ALA A 69 6.38 1.19 10.76
N ALA A 70 5.53 1.83 9.95
CA ALA A 70 5.96 2.41 8.68
C ALA A 70 6.90 3.60 8.84
N VAL A 71 6.73 4.41 9.89
CA VAL A 71 7.69 5.47 10.22
C VAL A 71 9.05 4.86 10.53
N GLU A 72 9.11 3.84 11.37
CA GLU A 72 10.38 3.22 11.78
C GLU A 72 11.08 2.49 10.62
N VAL A 73 10.35 1.64 9.90
CA VAL A 73 10.87 0.92 8.72
C VAL A 73 11.26 1.90 7.61
N GLY A 74 10.46 2.95 7.37
CA GLY A 74 10.77 3.98 6.38
C GLY A 74 12.04 4.75 6.73
N GLN A 75 12.24 5.09 8.00
CA GLN A 75 13.46 5.75 8.48
C GLN A 75 14.69 4.85 8.38
N TYR A 76 14.54 3.55 8.64
CA TYR A 76 15.60 2.56 8.41
C TYR A 76 15.98 2.54 6.92
N LEU A 77 15.00 2.46 6.02
CA LEU A 77 15.23 2.47 4.57
C LEU A 77 15.87 3.77 4.08
N GLU A 78 15.47 4.95 4.58
CA GLU A 78 16.08 6.25 4.21
C GLU A 78 17.58 6.33 4.54
N ARG A 79 18.05 5.58 5.53
CA ARG A 79 19.46 5.54 5.93
C ARG A 79 20.27 4.44 5.25
N HIS A 80 19.62 3.50 4.57
CA HIS A 80 20.30 2.34 4.03
C HIS A 80 21.04 2.68 2.72
N PRO A 81 22.35 2.36 2.59
CA PRO A 81 23.20 2.87 1.49
C PRO A 81 22.81 2.42 0.08
N VAL A 82 22.02 1.33 0.00
CA VAL A 82 21.49 0.76 -1.24
C VAL A 82 20.22 1.48 -1.71
N ILE A 83 19.53 2.19 -0.82
CA ILE A 83 18.26 2.85 -1.13
C ILE A 83 18.53 4.28 -1.57
N ASP A 84 18.02 4.65 -2.75
CA ASP A 84 18.22 5.99 -3.30
C ASP A 84 17.12 6.96 -2.86
N ARG A 85 15.89 6.45 -2.67
CA ARG A 85 14.74 7.26 -2.25
C ARG A 85 13.69 6.42 -1.53
N VAL A 86 13.12 6.99 -0.48
CA VAL A 86 11.88 6.52 0.16
C VAL A 86 10.80 7.59 -0.04
N THR A 87 9.59 7.14 -0.35
CA THR A 87 8.41 7.98 -0.53
C THR A 87 7.36 7.55 0.47
N TYR A 88 7.10 8.42 1.45
CA TYR A 88 6.08 8.21 2.47
C TYR A 88 5.41 9.53 2.85
N PRO A 89 4.07 9.66 2.81
CA PRO A 89 3.38 10.91 3.11
C PRO A 89 3.62 11.48 4.51
N GLY A 90 4.07 10.64 5.45
CA GLY A 90 4.42 11.03 6.81
C GLY A 90 5.83 11.61 6.99
N PHE A 91 6.64 11.69 5.94
CA PHE A 91 7.99 12.27 6.00
C PHE A 91 8.04 13.66 5.37
N GLU A 92 8.88 14.54 5.94
CA GLU A 92 9.14 15.89 5.44
C GLU A 92 9.72 15.89 4.01
N SER A 93 10.41 14.81 3.63
CA SER A 93 10.93 14.58 2.27
C SER A 93 9.82 14.43 1.22
N HIS A 94 8.58 14.17 1.62
CA HIS A 94 7.47 14.01 0.69
C HIS A 94 6.97 15.37 0.15
N PRO A 95 6.84 15.56 -1.18
CA PRO A 95 6.50 16.87 -1.77
C PRO A 95 5.18 17.48 -1.27
N GLN A 96 4.24 16.64 -0.86
CA GLN A 96 2.95 17.05 -0.30
C GLN A 96 2.83 16.83 1.21
N PHE A 97 3.93 16.75 1.97
CA PHE A 97 3.91 16.53 3.43
C PHE A 97 2.98 17.51 4.16
N ASP A 98 3.08 18.80 3.87
CA ASP A 98 2.23 19.83 4.49
C ASP A 98 0.74 19.63 4.20
N LEU A 99 0.41 19.21 2.97
CA LEU A 99 -0.98 18.88 2.62
C LEU A 99 -1.44 17.63 3.35
N ALA A 100 -0.60 16.58 3.39
CA ALA A 100 -0.90 15.35 4.11
C ALA A 100 -1.20 15.64 5.58
N ARG A 101 -0.37 16.42 6.28
CA ARG A 101 -0.61 16.85 7.66
C ARG A 101 -1.90 17.63 7.88
N ARG A 102 -2.32 18.43 6.90
CA ARG A 102 -3.56 19.22 7.01
C ARG A 102 -4.83 18.38 6.86
N GLN A 103 -4.79 17.33 6.05
CA GLN A 103 -6.01 16.58 5.67
C GLN A 103 -6.05 15.13 6.17
N MET A 104 -4.94 14.58 6.65
CA MET A 104 -4.82 13.21 7.12
C MET A 104 -4.54 13.20 8.63
N SER A 105 -5.13 12.24 9.34
CA SER A 105 -4.89 11.99 10.76
C SER A 105 -3.99 10.78 11.03
N ASN A 106 -3.59 10.08 9.97
CA ASN A 106 -2.75 8.87 9.96
C ASN A 106 -2.21 8.68 8.54
N PHE A 107 -0.92 8.36 8.39
CA PHE A 107 -0.26 8.21 7.08
C PHE A 107 -0.23 6.79 6.53
N SER A 108 -0.94 5.85 7.19
CA SER A 108 -1.02 4.42 6.87
C SER A 108 0.32 3.67 6.95
N GLY A 109 0.28 2.37 6.64
CA GLY A 109 1.47 1.52 6.52
C GLY A 109 2.05 1.46 5.11
N MET A 110 1.59 2.31 4.18
CA MET A 110 2.02 2.27 2.79
C MET A 110 3.20 3.19 2.55
N LEU A 111 4.33 2.64 2.15
CA LEU A 111 5.48 3.39 1.65
C LEU A 111 6.03 2.76 0.37
N THR A 112 6.78 3.53 -0.39
CA THR A 112 7.54 3.00 -1.53
C THR A 112 9.00 3.38 -1.42
N PHE A 113 9.89 2.59 -1.99
CA PHE A 113 11.30 2.92 -2.07
C PHE A 113 11.92 2.46 -3.38
N GLN A 114 13.07 3.02 -3.72
CA GLN A 114 13.76 2.82 -4.99
C GLN A 114 15.24 2.53 -4.79
N THR A 115 15.79 1.86 -5.79
CA THR A 115 17.20 1.52 -5.95
C THR A 115 17.51 1.46 -7.45
N GLU A 116 18.43 2.28 -7.92
CA GLU A 116 18.89 2.36 -9.30
C GLU A 116 20.04 1.38 -9.57
N ARG A 117 20.76 0.96 -8.51
CA ARG A 117 22.04 0.25 -8.62
C ARG A 117 21.94 -1.26 -8.47
N HIS A 118 20.79 -1.79 -8.09
CA HIS A 118 20.63 -3.20 -7.71
C HIS A 118 19.37 -3.83 -8.31
N ALA A 119 19.45 -4.19 -9.59
CA ALA A 119 18.35 -4.83 -10.34
C ALA A 119 18.02 -6.25 -9.85
N GLU A 120 18.92 -6.87 -9.08
CA GLU A 120 18.80 -8.19 -8.48
C GLU A 120 17.92 -8.22 -7.23
N LEU A 121 17.70 -7.07 -6.57
CA LEU A 121 16.97 -6.98 -5.30
C LEU A 121 15.58 -7.62 -5.31
N PRO A 122 14.75 -7.50 -6.37
CA PRO A 122 13.44 -8.15 -6.38
C PRO A 122 13.53 -9.66 -6.20
N ARG A 123 14.53 -10.29 -6.84
CA ARG A 123 14.75 -11.74 -6.73
C ARG A 123 15.33 -12.12 -5.37
N LEU A 124 16.23 -11.30 -4.83
CA LEU A 124 16.80 -11.52 -3.51
C LEU A 124 15.72 -11.42 -2.43
N PHE A 125 14.93 -10.35 -2.41
CA PHE A 125 13.82 -10.21 -1.47
C PHE A 125 12.79 -11.34 -1.59
N ALA A 126 12.42 -11.74 -2.81
CA ALA A 126 11.52 -12.86 -3.01
C ALA A 126 12.04 -14.20 -2.45
N LYS A 127 13.36 -14.34 -2.31
CA LYS A 127 14.00 -15.58 -1.84
C LYS A 127 14.37 -15.53 -0.35
N HIS A 128 14.78 -14.36 0.15
CA HIS A 128 15.46 -14.25 1.43
C HIS A 128 14.60 -13.67 2.55
N LEU A 129 13.57 -12.87 2.26
CA LEU A 129 12.68 -12.35 3.31
C LEU A 129 11.97 -13.51 4.03
N GLN A 130 11.91 -13.42 5.35
CA GLN A 130 11.37 -14.46 6.23
C GLN A 130 10.09 -14.02 6.95
N VAL A 131 9.96 -12.72 7.25
CA VAL A 131 8.81 -12.13 7.94
C VAL A 131 7.94 -11.39 6.92
N ILE A 132 8.54 -10.51 6.14
CA ILE A 132 7.87 -9.75 5.08
C ILE A 132 7.59 -10.69 3.91
N HIS A 133 6.32 -10.77 3.49
CA HIS A 133 5.95 -11.65 2.39
C HIS A 133 6.11 -10.92 1.06
N TYR A 134 6.84 -11.53 0.11
CA TYR A 134 6.92 -11.02 -1.24
C TYR A 134 5.63 -11.34 -2.03
N ALA A 135 4.63 -10.45 -1.96
CA ALA A 135 3.30 -10.70 -2.51
C ALA A 135 2.53 -9.41 -2.83
N VAL A 136 1.52 -9.55 -3.69
CA VAL A 136 0.57 -8.48 -4.04
C VAL A 136 -0.53 -8.32 -2.97
N SER A 137 -1.41 -7.34 -3.16
CA SER A 137 -2.34 -6.77 -2.14
C SER A 137 -1.64 -5.79 -1.18
N LEU A 138 -2.36 -5.32 -0.16
CA LEU A 138 -1.91 -4.36 0.86
C LEU A 138 -2.90 -4.23 2.02
N GLY A 139 -2.46 -3.59 3.11
CA GLY A 139 -3.28 -3.21 4.25
C GLY A 139 -3.72 -4.38 5.13
N HIS A 140 -2.95 -5.47 5.09
CA HIS A 140 -3.13 -6.63 5.97
C HIS A 140 -2.34 -6.44 7.26
N HIS A 141 -2.68 -7.19 8.30
CA HIS A 141 -1.85 -7.33 9.50
C HIS A 141 -0.42 -7.84 9.20
N ARG A 142 -0.22 -8.54 8.08
CA ARG A 142 1.10 -9.00 7.61
C ARG A 142 1.74 -8.00 6.66
N SER A 143 3.05 -7.82 6.79
CA SER A 143 3.87 -7.01 5.91
C SER A 143 4.02 -7.64 4.54
N LEU A 144 3.75 -6.87 3.48
CA LEU A 144 3.84 -7.32 2.09
C LEU A 144 4.76 -6.40 1.28
N LEU A 145 5.72 -6.96 0.57
CA LEU A 145 6.61 -6.25 -0.34
C LEU A 145 6.38 -6.72 -1.77
N PHE A 146 6.36 -5.81 -2.74
CA PHE A 146 6.35 -6.18 -4.14
C PHE A 146 7.06 -5.15 -5.01
N TYR A 147 7.87 -5.63 -5.95
CA TYR A 147 8.52 -4.79 -6.98
C TYR A 147 7.55 -4.53 -8.12
N ILE A 148 7.41 -3.26 -8.50
CA ILE A 148 6.51 -2.82 -9.56
C ILE A 148 7.29 -1.95 -10.55
N PRO A 149 7.55 -2.44 -11.77
CA PRO A 149 8.10 -1.63 -12.85
C PRO A 149 7.16 -0.49 -13.23
N THR A 150 7.71 0.70 -13.50
CA THR A 150 6.96 1.87 -13.91
C THR A 150 6.15 1.60 -15.18
N ASP A 151 6.72 0.88 -16.16
CA ASP A 151 6.03 0.47 -17.39
C ASP A 151 4.74 -0.32 -17.11
N GLU A 152 4.74 -1.17 -16.09
CA GLU A 152 3.57 -1.97 -15.71
C GLU A 152 2.48 -1.09 -15.07
N ILE A 153 2.89 -0.10 -14.27
CA ILE A 153 1.98 0.89 -13.67
C ILE A 153 1.30 1.71 -14.77
N LEU A 154 2.11 2.22 -15.71
CA LEU A 154 1.63 3.05 -16.83
C LEU A 154 0.67 2.26 -17.73
N ARG A 155 1.01 1.02 -18.10
CA ARG A 155 0.16 0.22 -19.00
C ARG A 155 -1.20 -0.16 -18.41
N THR A 156 -1.28 -0.35 -17.10
CA THR A 156 -2.46 -0.95 -16.45
C THR A 156 -3.43 0.07 -15.87
N SER A 157 -2.91 1.16 -15.33
CA SER A 157 -3.68 1.99 -14.38
C SER A 157 -3.99 3.38 -14.93
N PHE A 158 -3.17 3.91 -15.85
CA PHE A 158 -3.23 5.30 -16.23
C PHE A 158 -3.05 5.49 -17.74
N SER A 159 -3.96 6.22 -18.38
CA SER A 159 -3.73 6.74 -19.73
C SER A 159 -3.05 8.09 -19.62
N LEU A 160 -1.75 8.09 -19.27
CA LEU A 160 -0.98 9.31 -19.13
C LEU A 160 -0.57 9.87 -20.49
N THR A 161 -0.42 11.19 -20.56
CA THR A 161 0.28 11.86 -21.65
C THR A 161 1.79 11.71 -21.48
N GLU A 162 2.57 11.84 -22.55
CA GLU A 162 4.05 11.72 -22.51
C GLU A 162 4.68 12.62 -21.42
N ALA A 163 4.19 13.85 -21.26
CA ALA A 163 4.67 14.77 -20.22
C ALA A 163 4.37 14.27 -18.80
N GLN A 164 3.21 13.64 -18.57
CA GLN A 164 2.85 13.06 -17.28
C GLN A 164 3.65 11.77 -17.00
N GLU A 165 3.93 10.98 -18.04
CA GLU A 165 4.79 9.80 -17.91
C GLU A 165 6.23 10.20 -17.54
N SER A 166 6.78 11.22 -18.19
CA SER A 166 8.10 11.76 -17.84
C SER A 166 8.12 12.24 -16.39
N GLY A 167 7.14 13.04 -15.99
CA GLY A 167 7.05 13.52 -14.60
C GLY A 167 6.86 12.39 -13.58
N TYR A 168 6.15 11.33 -13.95
CA TYR A 168 6.06 10.13 -13.11
C TYR A 168 7.41 9.44 -12.97
N ARG A 169 8.17 9.24 -14.06
CA ARG A 169 9.51 8.63 -14.01
C ARG A 169 10.51 9.45 -13.21
N ASP A 170 10.51 10.77 -13.35
CA ASP A 170 11.37 11.65 -12.54
C ASP A 170 11.14 11.44 -11.03
N TYR A 171 9.89 11.14 -10.65
CA TYR A 171 9.51 10.92 -9.25
C TYR A 171 9.51 9.45 -8.80
N ALA A 172 9.26 8.49 -9.69
CA ALA A 172 9.06 7.09 -9.36
C ALA A 172 10.21 6.19 -9.85
N GLY A 173 11.16 6.75 -10.60
CA GLY A 173 12.19 5.98 -11.31
C GLY A 173 11.57 5.01 -12.32
N ASP A 174 12.37 4.03 -12.74
CA ASP A 174 11.91 2.97 -13.64
C ASP A 174 11.17 1.83 -12.91
N ALA A 175 11.26 1.79 -11.59
CA ALA A 175 10.50 0.88 -10.77
C ALA A 175 10.48 1.31 -9.30
N ILE A 176 9.50 0.81 -8.56
CA ILE A 176 9.40 0.98 -7.11
C ILE A 176 9.26 -0.37 -6.42
N PHE A 177 9.82 -0.48 -5.23
CA PHE A 177 9.32 -1.42 -4.24
C PHE A 177 8.17 -0.78 -3.50
N ARG A 178 7.00 -1.43 -3.50
CA ARG A 178 5.87 -1.04 -2.66
C ARG A 178 5.85 -1.93 -1.43
N LEU A 179 5.98 -1.31 -0.26
CA LEU A 179 5.88 -1.97 1.02
C LEU A 179 4.56 -1.58 1.70
N SER A 180 3.74 -2.59 1.97
CA SER A 180 2.59 -2.50 2.86
C SER A 180 3.05 -3.02 4.22
N VAL A 181 3.51 -2.13 5.09
CA VAL A 181 3.95 -2.46 6.46
C VAL A 181 2.74 -2.94 7.26
N GLY A 182 2.88 -4.11 7.88
CA GLY A 182 1.88 -4.78 8.69
C GLY A 182 1.83 -4.24 10.12
N ILE A 183 1.53 -5.11 11.08
CA ILE A 183 1.49 -4.78 12.52
C ILE A 183 2.47 -5.64 13.33
N GLU A 184 3.43 -6.27 12.66
CA GLU A 184 4.56 -6.93 13.31
C GLU A 184 5.42 -5.94 14.10
N ASP A 185 6.36 -6.46 14.89
CA ASP A 185 7.35 -5.62 15.56
C ASP A 185 8.23 -4.92 14.50
N PRO A 186 8.38 -3.58 14.55
CA PRO A 186 9.19 -2.86 13.57
C PRO A 186 10.67 -3.29 13.56
N GLU A 187 11.23 -3.72 14.69
CA GLU A 187 12.62 -4.19 14.79
C GLU A 187 12.79 -5.51 14.02
N ASP A 188 11.82 -6.41 14.12
CA ASP A 188 11.80 -7.67 13.35
C ASP A 188 11.73 -7.39 11.85
N LEU A 189 10.93 -6.39 11.43
CA LEU A 189 10.83 -5.99 10.03
C LEU A 189 12.13 -5.38 9.49
N CYS A 190 12.78 -4.52 10.28
CA CYS A 190 14.08 -3.95 9.91
C CYS A 190 15.16 -5.04 9.83
N THR A 191 15.18 -5.95 10.80
CA THR A 191 16.10 -7.10 10.82
C THR A 191 15.90 -8.02 9.61
N ASP A 192 14.65 -8.28 9.23
CA ASP A 192 14.33 -9.10 8.05
C ASP A 192 14.79 -8.42 6.74
N LEU A 193 14.65 -7.10 6.64
CA LEU A 193 15.21 -6.34 5.53
C LEU A 193 16.74 -6.37 5.54
N GLU A 194 17.38 -6.16 6.69
CA GLU A 194 18.84 -6.15 6.84
C GLU A 194 19.47 -7.46 6.42
N GLN A 195 18.94 -8.60 6.90
CA GLN A 195 19.47 -9.91 6.50
C GLN A 195 19.27 -10.18 5.00
N ALA A 196 18.18 -9.69 4.40
CA ALA A 196 17.98 -9.83 2.97
C ALA A 196 18.91 -8.92 2.14
N PHE A 197 19.21 -7.71 2.63
CA PHE A 197 20.22 -6.83 2.03
C PHE A 197 21.64 -7.39 2.15
N ALA A 198 21.97 -8.07 3.25
CA ALA A 198 23.28 -8.70 3.45
C ALA A 198 23.57 -9.82 2.44
N ALA A 199 22.55 -10.32 1.72
CA ALA A 199 22.71 -11.27 0.62
C ALA A 199 23.05 -10.61 -0.73
N LEU A 200 23.19 -9.28 -0.78
CA LEU A 200 23.71 -8.57 -1.95
C LEU A 200 25.18 -8.94 -2.19
N PRO A 201 25.58 -9.13 -3.46
CA PRO A 201 26.94 -9.50 -3.84
C PRO A 201 27.97 -8.37 -3.66
#